data_AF-A0A7S0WFH6-F1
#
_entry.id   AF-A0A7S0WFH6-F1
#
_cell.length_a   1.000
_cell.length_b   1.000
_cell.length_c   1.000
_cell.angle_alpha   90.00
_cell.angle_beta   90.00
_cell.angle_gamma   90.00
#
_symmetry.space_group_name_H-M   'P 1'
#
loop_
_entity.id
_entity.type
_entity.pdbx_description
1 polymer ?
#
loop_
_entity_poly.entity_id
_entity_poly.type
_entity_poly.pdbx_seq_one_letter_code
_entity_poly.pdbx_strand_id
1 'polypeptide(L)'
;MATTKTHYPVKPHPRGYVALKASNPPPMNGKLEGPWLHAPWSQPFMDIEGPDKPAPRHATRVKMLWDERALYVGAWMDEPQPWAHLTLHDDVIYQDNDFEIFIDPDGDNHMYYEFEVNALGTWWDLFLVRPYRDGGPALHSFESVAPSEPTVATGPTGWEPVQRAVWVDGAVNDGEVVSRGWGVEVALPWSLLRQAAQRDSPPKPGDQWRINFSRVQWRVRWDAAARVYVKHPPAQSEANWVWSPQWAVAMHQPEYWGYVQFSDVRTDSAAASCASAAAATSSPTGADFASAAGPEVAGVGAGGQAFTPDPTWPLRSLLMEVYYAQKRLWDAEQRYADSLSELGLPEPEPHVALAARVQSTEVSFVASAQLPAEAEAAQAVHEPSGAQAAGAGSSGDAAASSEMVTRMYVNEEGRITTRKVKATPSHGTAAQR
;
A
#
# COMPACT_ATOMS: atom_id res chain seq x y z
N MET A 1 -20.73 10.86 37.42
CA MET A 1 -19.47 10.15 37.12
C MET A 1 -19.60 9.60 35.70
N ALA A 2 -19.03 10.31 34.73
CA ALA A 2 -19.00 9.84 33.35
C ALA A 2 -17.86 8.82 33.24
N THR A 3 -18.19 7.58 32.94
CA THR A 3 -17.21 6.55 32.56
C THR A 3 -16.64 6.93 31.20
N THR A 4 -15.51 7.64 31.20
CA THR A 4 -14.65 7.75 30.02
C THR A 4 -14.07 6.37 29.75
N LYS A 5 -14.77 5.58 28.91
CA LYS A 5 -14.15 4.47 28.20
C LYS A 5 -13.10 5.08 27.27
N THR A 6 -11.84 5.06 27.68
CA THR A 6 -10.70 5.40 26.82
C THR A 6 -10.68 4.42 25.65
N HIS A 7 -11.35 4.80 24.56
CA HIS A 7 -11.24 4.08 23.30
C HIS A 7 -9.80 4.26 22.82
N TYR A 8 -9.16 3.15 22.47
CA TYR A 8 -7.96 3.20 21.65
C TYR A 8 -8.20 4.15 20.47
N PRO A 9 -7.30 5.09 20.16
CA PRO A 9 -7.35 5.80 18.88
C PRO A 9 -6.91 4.83 17.77
N VAL A 10 -7.71 3.79 17.52
CA VAL A 10 -7.49 2.89 16.39
C VAL A 10 -7.63 3.74 15.15
N LYS A 11 -6.53 3.90 14.40
CA LYS A 11 -6.57 4.56 13.10
C LYS A 11 -7.60 3.82 12.22
N PRO A 12 -8.41 4.55 11.42
CA PRO A 12 -9.38 3.90 10.56
C PRO A 12 -8.67 2.92 9.62
N HIS A 13 -9.40 1.88 9.19
CA HIS A 13 -8.89 0.95 8.21
C HIS A 13 -8.34 1.71 6.99
N PRO A 14 -7.12 1.42 6.51
CA PRO A 14 -6.55 2.05 5.34
C PRO A 14 -7.45 1.93 4.11
N ARG A 15 -7.27 2.81 3.14
CA ARG A 15 -8.11 2.75 1.94
C ARG A 15 -7.92 1.44 1.18
N GLY A 16 -8.98 0.98 0.54
CA GLY A 16 -9.01 -0.26 -0.24
C GLY A 16 -9.41 -0.02 -1.69
N TYR A 17 -8.85 -0.80 -2.60
CA TYR A 17 -9.14 -0.76 -4.03
C TYR A 17 -9.24 -2.18 -4.61
N VAL A 18 -10.16 -2.41 -5.54
CA VAL A 18 -10.28 -3.69 -6.26
C VAL A 18 -9.67 -3.55 -7.66
N ALA A 19 -8.52 -4.20 -7.89
CA ALA A 19 -7.88 -4.25 -9.19
C ALA A 19 -8.53 -5.30 -10.09
N LEU A 20 -9.16 -4.83 -11.18
CA LEU A 20 -9.74 -5.71 -12.18
C LEU A 20 -8.65 -6.40 -13.01
N LYS A 21 -9.00 -7.57 -13.55
CA LYS A 21 -8.14 -8.25 -14.50
C LYS A 21 -8.21 -7.56 -15.87
N ALA A 22 -7.08 -7.08 -16.37
CA ALA A 22 -7.01 -6.45 -17.67
C ALA A 22 -7.32 -7.49 -18.77
N SER A 23 -8.23 -7.16 -19.67
CA SER A 23 -8.58 -8.08 -20.75
C SER A 23 -7.49 -8.14 -21.82
N ASN A 24 -6.78 -7.04 -21.98
CA ASN A 24 -5.57 -6.88 -22.78
C ASN A 24 -4.62 -5.94 -22.03
N PRO A 25 -3.30 -6.01 -22.27
CA PRO A 25 -2.35 -5.06 -21.69
C PRO A 25 -2.74 -3.60 -22.02
N PRO A 26 -2.60 -2.65 -21.08
CA PRO A 26 -2.79 -1.24 -21.37
C PRO A 26 -1.82 -0.73 -22.45
N PRO A 27 -2.17 0.34 -23.18
CA PRO A 27 -1.37 0.86 -24.29
C PRO A 27 -0.04 1.50 -23.88
N MET A 28 0.13 1.85 -22.60
CA MET A 28 1.33 2.50 -22.07
C MET A 28 1.66 3.80 -22.83
N ASN A 29 0.70 4.72 -22.89
CA ASN A 29 0.81 6.02 -23.54
C ASN A 29 0.56 7.21 -22.59
N GLY A 30 0.28 6.96 -21.31
CA GLY A 30 0.04 7.99 -20.29
C GLY A 30 -1.36 8.62 -20.33
N LYS A 31 -2.26 8.17 -21.21
CA LYS A 31 -3.58 8.79 -21.44
C LYS A 31 -4.74 8.07 -20.76
N LEU A 32 -4.50 6.93 -20.12
CA LEU A 32 -5.52 6.13 -19.45
C LEU A 32 -6.64 5.66 -20.40
N GLU A 33 -6.23 5.23 -21.59
CA GLU A 33 -7.12 4.70 -22.64
C GLU A 33 -7.23 3.16 -22.60
N GLY A 34 -8.16 2.59 -23.37
CA GLY A 34 -8.33 1.14 -23.46
C GLY A 34 -8.89 0.53 -22.16
N PRO A 35 -8.24 -0.51 -21.57
CA PRO A 35 -8.78 -1.22 -20.41
C PRO A 35 -8.97 -0.30 -19.18
N TRP A 36 -8.21 0.80 -19.10
CA TRP A 36 -8.34 1.82 -18.07
C TRP A 36 -9.73 2.46 -18.00
N LEU A 37 -10.46 2.51 -19.11
CA LEU A 37 -11.81 3.10 -19.14
C LEU A 37 -12.82 2.31 -18.28
N HIS A 38 -12.51 1.05 -17.98
CA HIS A 38 -13.36 0.17 -17.17
C HIS A 38 -12.84 -0.01 -15.74
N ALA A 39 -11.61 0.43 -15.46
CA ALA A 39 -11.09 0.49 -14.11
C ALA A 39 -11.75 1.65 -13.32
N PRO A 40 -12.12 1.44 -12.06
CA PRO A 40 -12.66 2.49 -11.21
C PRO A 40 -11.55 3.47 -10.84
N TRP A 41 -11.92 4.71 -10.56
CA TRP A 41 -10.99 5.65 -9.94
C TRP A 41 -10.92 5.40 -8.43
N SER A 42 -9.74 5.58 -7.84
CA SER A 42 -9.58 5.71 -6.40
C SER A 42 -10.35 6.93 -5.86
N GLN A 43 -10.49 6.99 -4.53
CA GLN A 43 -10.74 8.26 -3.85
C GLN A 43 -9.62 9.26 -4.17
N PRO A 44 -9.90 10.57 -4.21
CA PRO A 44 -8.88 11.59 -4.39
C PRO A 44 -7.85 11.55 -3.25
N PHE A 45 -6.62 11.93 -3.57
CA PHE A 45 -5.55 12.03 -2.59
C PHE A 45 -5.91 13.10 -1.55
N MET A 46 -5.33 12.95 -0.36
CA MET A 46 -5.44 13.89 0.74
C MET A 46 -4.06 14.25 1.27
N ASP A 47 -3.98 15.18 2.22
CA ASP A 47 -2.72 15.44 2.92
C ASP A 47 -2.24 14.19 3.69
N ILE A 48 -0.93 13.95 3.69
CA ILE A 48 -0.31 12.78 4.34
C ILE A 48 -0.61 12.65 5.83
N GLU A 49 -0.84 13.77 6.52
CA GLU A 49 -1.18 13.79 7.94
C GLU A 49 -2.67 13.50 8.20
N GLY A 50 -3.48 13.40 7.14
CA GLY A 50 -4.89 13.01 7.20
C GLY A 50 -5.88 14.15 6.91
N PRO A 51 -7.19 13.87 7.04
CA PRO A 51 -8.26 14.74 6.57
C PRO A 51 -8.44 16.03 7.39
N ASP A 52 -7.77 16.15 8.55
CA ASP A 52 -7.80 17.36 9.37
C ASP A 52 -6.90 18.48 8.81
N LYS A 53 -6.04 18.16 7.83
CA LYS A 53 -5.24 19.13 7.09
C LYS A 53 -5.98 19.61 5.83
N PRO A 54 -5.57 20.78 5.27
CA PRO A 54 -6.17 21.28 4.04
C PRO A 54 -6.12 20.25 2.91
N ALA A 55 -7.24 20.08 2.20
CA ALA A 55 -7.27 19.22 1.04
C ALA A 55 -6.28 19.68 -0.05
N PRO A 56 -5.72 18.73 -0.84
CA PRO A 56 -4.89 19.05 -1.98
C PRO A 56 -5.53 20.09 -2.90
N ARG A 57 -4.74 21.10 -3.30
CA ARG A 57 -5.19 22.16 -4.21
C ARG A 57 -5.44 21.65 -5.64
N HIS A 58 -4.83 20.52 -5.99
CA HIS A 58 -4.97 19.89 -7.28
C HIS A 58 -5.32 18.42 -7.06
N ALA A 59 -6.35 17.92 -7.74
CA ALA A 59 -6.79 16.55 -7.54
C ALA A 59 -5.78 15.56 -8.14
N THR A 60 -5.55 14.48 -7.40
CA THR A 60 -4.81 13.30 -7.88
C THR A 60 -5.64 12.07 -7.60
N ARG A 61 -5.78 11.19 -8.60
CA ARG A 61 -6.49 9.90 -8.49
C ARG A 61 -5.72 8.84 -9.25
N VAL A 62 -5.91 7.59 -8.84
CA VAL A 62 -5.27 6.43 -9.47
C VAL A 62 -6.30 5.40 -9.90
N LYS A 63 -5.89 4.56 -10.85
CA LYS A 63 -6.52 3.32 -11.27
C LYS A 63 -5.49 2.21 -11.16
N MET A 64 -5.94 1.03 -10.75
CA MET A 64 -5.14 -0.19 -10.78
C MET A 64 -5.84 -1.28 -11.58
N LEU A 65 -5.05 -2.01 -12.33
CA LEU A 65 -5.41 -3.21 -13.07
C LEU A 65 -4.31 -4.26 -12.88
N TRP A 66 -4.58 -5.50 -13.26
CA TRP A 66 -3.55 -6.54 -13.28
C TRP A 66 -3.81 -7.60 -14.34
N ASP A 67 -2.78 -8.33 -14.73
CA ASP A 67 -2.92 -9.55 -15.53
C ASP A 67 -1.87 -10.59 -15.11
N GLU A 68 -1.66 -11.63 -15.91
CA GLU A 68 -0.64 -12.66 -15.65
C GLU A 68 0.80 -12.14 -15.68
N ARG A 69 1.06 -10.94 -16.21
CA ARG A 69 2.40 -10.40 -16.44
C ARG A 69 2.77 -9.28 -15.47
N ALA A 70 1.82 -8.38 -15.17
CA ALA A 70 2.12 -7.20 -14.36
C ALA A 70 0.95 -6.73 -13.49
N LEU A 71 1.33 -5.99 -12.45
CA LEU A 71 0.48 -4.98 -11.82
C LEU A 71 0.56 -3.71 -12.66
N TYR A 72 -0.58 -3.12 -13.00
CA TYR A 72 -0.66 -1.86 -13.71
C TYR A 72 -1.19 -0.76 -12.79
N VAL A 73 -0.49 0.37 -12.76
CA VAL A 73 -0.92 1.59 -12.06
C VAL A 73 -1.06 2.71 -13.09
N GLY A 74 -2.22 3.36 -13.10
CA GLY A 74 -2.48 4.55 -13.90
C GLY A 74 -2.86 5.72 -13.00
N ALA A 75 -2.31 6.90 -13.21
CA ALA A 75 -2.62 8.08 -12.41
C ALA A 75 -2.98 9.26 -13.29
N TRP A 76 -3.92 10.09 -12.83
CA TRP A 76 -4.15 11.42 -13.38
C TRP A 76 -3.98 12.45 -12.28
N MET A 77 -3.21 13.49 -12.59
CA MET A 77 -2.91 14.59 -11.69
C MET A 77 -3.29 15.89 -12.38
N ASP A 78 -4.28 16.58 -11.83
CA ASP A 78 -4.52 17.96 -12.20
C ASP A 78 -3.26 18.77 -11.84
N GLU A 79 -2.75 19.53 -12.80
CA GLU A 79 -1.54 20.31 -12.62
C GLU A 79 -1.49 21.42 -13.67
N PRO A 80 -1.82 22.67 -13.29
CA PRO A 80 -1.72 23.82 -14.20
C PRO A 80 -0.27 24.23 -14.46
N GLN A 81 0.70 23.78 -13.66
CA GLN A 81 2.12 24.13 -13.78
C GLN A 81 3.01 22.89 -13.74
N PRO A 82 2.95 22.00 -14.77
CA PRO A 82 3.81 20.82 -14.81
C PRO A 82 5.27 21.27 -14.82
N TRP A 83 5.99 20.87 -13.77
CA TRP A 83 7.36 21.29 -13.51
C TRP A 83 8.20 20.08 -13.16
N ALA A 84 9.28 19.89 -13.90
CA ALA A 84 10.24 18.82 -13.69
C ALA A 84 11.58 19.20 -14.35
N HIS A 85 12.70 19.13 -13.65
CA HIS A 85 14.03 19.47 -14.17
C HIS A 85 15.04 18.34 -14.07
N LEU A 86 14.76 17.30 -13.29
CA LEU A 86 15.59 16.12 -13.17
C LEU A 86 15.40 15.24 -14.40
N THR A 87 16.52 14.73 -14.94
CA THR A 87 16.53 14.07 -16.25
C THR A 87 17.30 12.76 -16.25
N LEU A 88 18.14 12.52 -15.24
CA LEU A 88 18.93 11.31 -15.15
C LEU A 88 18.17 10.24 -14.36
N HIS A 89 18.31 9.00 -14.81
CA HIS A 89 17.90 7.82 -14.05
C HIS A 89 18.58 7.84 -12.68
N ASP A 90 17.82 7.55 -11.62
CA ASP A 90 18.22 7.61 -10.21
C ASP A 90 18.63 8.99 -9.68
N ASP A 91 18.20 10.07 -10.34
CA ASP A 91 18.12 11.38 -9.67
C ASP A 91 17.15 11.29 -8.48
N VAL A 92 17.36 12.11 -7.45
CA VAL A 92 16.46 12.18 -6.29
C VAL A 92 15.16 12.91 -6.70
N ILE A 93 14.18 12.17 -7.23
CA ILE A 93 13.06 12.69 -8.02
C ILE A 93 12.14 13.63 -7.23
N TYR A 94 11.89 13.40 -5.94
CA TYR A 94 11.06 14.29 -5.10
C TYR A 94 11.50 15.77 -5.02
N GLN A 95 12.68 16.13 -5.54
CA GLN A 95 13.07 17.54 -5.67
C GLN A 95 12.25 18.28 -6.75
N ASP A 96 11.64 17.53 -7.68
CA ASP A 96 10.59 17.93 -8.63
C ASP A 96 9.17 17.73 -8.08
N ASN A 97 8.15 18.13 -8.85
CA ASN A 97 6.83 17.55 -8.66
C ASN A 97 6.82 16.15 -9.28
N ASP A 98 6.32 15.16 -8.56
CA ASP A 98 6.35 13.77 -9.00
C ASP A 98 5.10 12.97 -8.60
N PHE A 99 5.13 11.69 -9.00
CA PHE A 99 4.20 10.67 -8.59
C PHE A 99 4.96 9.45 -8.12
N GLU A 100 4.55 8.90 -6.99
CA GLU A 100 5.27 7.84 -6.30
C GLU A 100 4.35 6.63 -6.07
N ILE A 101 4.90 5.42 -6.19
CA ILE A 101 4.23 4.13 -5.96
C ILE A 101 5.01 3.34 -4.92
N PHE A 102 4.32 2.87 -3.89
CA PHE A 102 4.90 2.14 -2.77
C PHE A 102 4.21 0.80 -2.61
N ILE A 103 4.97 -0.30 -2.52
CA ILE A 103 4.40 -1.65 -2.45
C ILE A 103 5.11 -2.46 -1.36
N ASP A 104 4.34 -2.89 -0.37
CA ASP A 104 4.71 -3.91 0.60
C ASP A 104 3.82 -5.13 0.32
N PRO A 105 4.30 -6.09 -0.50
CA PRO A 105 3.44 -7.16 -0.97
C PRO A 105 2.87 -7.98 0.18
N ASP A 106 3.65 -8.20 1.26
CA ASP A 106 3.25 -9.04 2.38
C ASP A 106 2.64 -8.36 3.60
N GLY A 107 2.82 -7.05 3.68
CA GLY A 107 2.34 -6.26 4.79
C GLY A 107 3.07 -6.55 6.08
N ASP A 108 4.33 -6.97 6.01
CA ASP A 108 5.20 -7.15 7.18
C ASP A 108 5.93 -5.86 7.60
N ASN A 109 5.71 -4.76 6.87
CA ASN A 109 6.35 -3.45 6.98
C ASN A 109 7.82 -3.39 6.55
N HIS A 110 8.35 -4.46 5.96
CA HIS A 110 9.73 -4.62 5.56
C HIS A 110 9.80 -4.99 4.09
N MET A 111 11.00 -4.95 3.51
CA MET A 111 11.27 -5.45 2.16
C MET A 111 10.30 -4.88 1.12
N TYR A 112 10.14 -3.57 1.08
CA TYR A 112 9.15 -2.90 0.24
C TYR A 112 9.79 -2.06 -0.86
N TYR A 113 9.00 -1.85 -1.91
CA TYR A 113 9.39 -1.14 -3.12
C TYR A 113 8.90 0.30 -3.09
N GLU A 114 9.68 1.15 -3.75
CA GLU A 114 9.34 2.54 -4.06
C GLU A 114 9.72 2.82 -5.51
N PHE A 115 8.86 3.56 -6.20
CA PHE A 115 9.06 4.00 -7.56
C PHE A 115 8.54 5.43 -7.69
N GLU A 116 9.39 6.37 -8.09
CA GLU A 116 9.06 7.78 -8.32
C GLU A 116 9.15 8.10 -9.80
N VAL A 117 8.29 9.00 -10.30
CA VAL A 117 8.37 9.49 -11.68
C VAL A 117 7.92 10.95 -11.78
N ASN A 118 8.70 11.79 -12.46
CA ASN A 118 8.34 13.19 -12.69
C ASN A 118 7.59 13.38 -14.03
N ALA A 119 7.15 14.61 -14.29
CA ALA A 119 6.41 14.96 -15.51
C ALA A 119 7.22 14.80 -16.83
N LEU A 120 8.55 14.63 -16.77
CA LEU A 120 9.37 14.28 -17.93
C LEU A 120 9.45 12.77 -18.20
N GLY A 121 8.94 11.94 -17.27
CA GLY A 121 9.07 10.49 -17.32
C GLY A 121 10.43 9.97 -16.84
N THR A 122 11.25 10.84 -16.23
CA THR A 122 12.43 10.46 -15.45
C THR A 122 11.95 9.83 -14.14
N TRP A 123 12.60 8.75 -13.73
CA TRP A 123 12.16 7.91 -12.65
C TRP A 123 13.32 7.51 -11.76
N TRP A 124 12.96 7.08 -10.56
CA TRP A 124 13.86 6.52 -9.56
C TRP A 124 13.17 5.33 -8.93
N ASP A 125 13.91 4.24 -8.73
CA ASP A 125 13.41 3.09 -8.01
C ASP A 125 14.28 2.78 -6.80
N LEU A 126 13.60 2.44 -5.71
CA LEU A 126 14.25 2.13 -4.45
C LEU A 126 13.66 0.87 -3.86
N PHE A 127 14.50 0.21 -3.08
CA PHE A 127 14.10 -0.90 -2.25
C PHE A 127 14.51 -0.64 -0.81
N LEU A 128 13.59 -0.88 0.12
CA LEU A 128 13.83 -0.65 1.54
C LEU A 128 13.66 -1.96 2.29
N VAL A 129 14.73 -2.36 2.99
CA VAL A 129 14.71 -3.57 3.82
C VAL A 129 13.88 -3.38 5.10
N ARG A 130 13.76 -2.14 5.58
CA ARG A 130 12.93 -1.72 6.73
C ARG A 130 12.74 -0.19 6.71
N PRO A 131 11.79 0.38 7.49
CA PRO A 131 11.56 1.82 7.56
C PRO A 131 12.78 2.65 7.99
N TYR A 132 12.88 3.90 7.51
CA TYR A 132 13.95 4.83 7.88
C TYR A 132 14.03 5.09 9.39
N ARG A 133 12.88 5.17 10.09
CA ARG A 133 12.82 5.32 11.56
C ARG A 133 13.45 4.14 12.32
N ASP A 134 13.57 3.00 11.65
CA ASP A 134 14.18 1.77 12.16
C ASP A 134 15.64 1.63 11.69
N GLY A 135 16.20 2.69 11.10
CA GLY A 135 17.57 2.70 10.58
C GLY A 135 17.73 1.80 9.36
N GLY A 136 16.68 1.61 8.57
CA GLY A 136 16.78 0.98 7.25
C GLY A 136 17.34 1.94 6.22
N PRO A 137 18.35 1.55 5.42
CA PRO A 137 18.78 2.35 4.28
C PRO A 137 17.86 2.13 3.07
N ALA A 138 17.79 3.13 2.19
CA ALA A 138 17.38 2.90 0.82
C ALA A 138 18.49 2.18 0.05
N LEU A 139 18.12 1.10 -0.63
CA LEU A 139 19.02 0.38 -1.53
C LEU A 139 18.85 0.92 -2.95
N HIS A 140 19.60 1.97 -3.27
CA HIS A 140 19.65 2.61 -4.60
C HIS A 140 20.26 1.72 -5.69
N SER A 141 20.78 0.54 -5.34
CA SER A 141 21.27 -0.45 -6.30
C SER A 141 20.20 -1.44 -6.75
N PHE A 142 18.99 -1.36 -6.17
CA PHE A 142 17.83 -1.99 -6.77
C PHE A 142 17.58 -1.33 -8.12
N GLU A 143 17.16 -2.12 -9.11
CA GLU A 143 17.03 -1.61 -10.47
C GLU A 143 15.78 -2.20 -11.14
N SER A 144 14.90 -1.32 -11.58
CA SER A 144 13.67 -1.67 -12.29
C SER A 144 13.88 -1.85 -13.81
N VAL A 145 15.04 -1.49 -14.36
CA VAL A 145 15.42 -1.80 -15.74
C VAL A 145 15.97 -3.22 -15.92
N ALA A 146 15.87 -3.72 -17.14
CA ALA A 146 16.66 -4.87 -17.57
C ALA A 146 18.11 -4.42 -17.81
N PRO A 147 19.13 -5.20 -17.42
CA PRO A 147 20.52 -4.88 -17.76
C PRO A 147 20.67 -4.68 -19.26
N SER A 148 21.50 -3.70 -19.66
CA SER A 148 21.80 -3.44 -21.07
C SER A 148 22.45 -4.64 -21.78
N GLU A 149 23.09 -5.55 -21.03
CA GLU A 149 23.60 -6.84 -21.49
C GLU A 149 23.46 -7.89 -20.37
N PRO A 150 22.79 -9.04 -20.58
CA PRO A 150 22.83 -10.14 -19.63
C PRO A 150 24.26 -10.73 -19.61
N THR A 151 25.02 -10.53 -18.53
CA THR A 151 26.36 -11.13 -18.42
C THR A 151 26.27 -12.57 -17.91
N VAL A 152 27.24 -13.41 -18.30
CA VAL A 152 27.35 -14.81 -17.84
C VAL A 152 27.51 -14.92 -16.32
N ALA A 153 27.95 -13.85 -15.64
CA ALA A 153 28.11 -13.79 -14.20
C ALA A 153 26.83 -13.37 -13.44
N THR A 154 25.91 -12.65 -14.11
CA THR A 154 24.69 -12.08 -13.48
C THR A 154 23.37 -12.57 -14.08
N GLY A 155 23.39 -13.30 -15.19
CA GLY A 155 22.17 -13.64 -15.96
C GLY A 155 21.42 -12.39 -16.45
N PRO A 156 20.28 -12.54 -17.16
CA PRO A 156 19.25 -11.50 -17.05
C PRO A 156 18.94 -11.36 -15.55
N THR A 157 18.65 -10.16 -15.06
CA THR A 157 18.26 -9.93 -13.65
C THR A 157 17.16 -10.88 -13.16
N GLY A 158 16.47 -11.57 -14.07
CA GLY A 158 15.43 -12.56 -13.79
C GLY A 158 14.04 -11.93 -13.82
N TRP A 159 13.98 -10.60 -13.99
CA TRP A 159 12.76 -9.83 -14.14
C TRP A 159 12.66 -9.12 -15.48
N GLU A 160 11.42 -8.85 -15.90
CA GLU A 160 11.12 -7.96 -17.02
C GLU A 160 11.30 -6.50 -16.57
N PRO A 161 11.71 -5.58 -17.47
CA PRO A 161 11.84 -4.18 -17.11
C PRO A 161 10.47 -3.56 -16.83
N VAL A 162 10.44 -2.58 -15.92
CA VAL A 162 9.27 -1.72 -15.74
C VAL A 162 9.01 -0.95 -17.04
N GLN A 163 7.76 -0.99 -17.49
CA GLN A 163 7.29 -0.14 -18.57
C GLN A 163 6.58 1.05 -17.96
N ARG A 164 6.80 2.24 -18.51
CA ARG A 164 6.12 3.45 -18.07
C ARG A 164 5.87 4.39 -19.22
N ALA A 165 4.87 5.24 -19.08
CA ALA A 165 4.58 6.32 -20.00
C ALA A 165 4.02 7.52 -19.25
N VAL A 166 4.43 8.71 -19.69
CA VAL A 166 3.93 9.99 -19.20
C VAL A 166 3.33 10.76 -20.36
N TRP A 167 2.17 11.34 -20.14
CA TRP A 167 1.55 12.28 -21.07
C TRP A 167 1.14 13.54 -20.35
N VAL A 168 1.53 14.69 -20.89
CA VAL A 168 1.18 16.00 -20.34
C VAL A 168 0.18 16.66 -21.28
N ASP A 169 -0.94 17.10 -20.71
CA ASP A 169 -1.95 17.88 -21.41
C ASP A 169 -1.64 19.36 -21.25
N GLY A 170 -0.82 19.86 -22.17
CA GLY A 170 -0.20 21.17 -22.11
C GLY A 170 1.29 21.04 -22.36
N ALA A 171 2.11 21.67 -21.53
CA ALA A 171 3.56 21.62 -21.62
C ALA A 171 4.22 21.50 -20.25
N VAL A 172 5.35 20.79 -20.21
CA VAL A 172 6.24 20.75 -19.04
C VAL A 172 7.22 21.92 -19.13
N ASN A 173 7.45 22.60 -18.01
CA ASN A 173 8.38 23.73 -17.90
C ASN A 173 8.07 24.94 -18.78
N ASP A 174 6.81 25.14 -19.16
CA ASP A 174 6.37 26.32 -19.90
C ASP A 174 5.22 27.00 -19.18
N GLY A 175 5.48 28.16 -18.57
CA GLY A 175 4.45 28.95 -17.89
C GLY A 175 3.59 29.81 -18.80
N GLU A 176 3.85 29.79 -20.11
CA GLU A 176 3.02 30.45 -21.12
C GLU A 176 1.91 29.52 -21.64
N VAL A 177 2.02 28.22 -21.38
CA VAL A 177 1.02 27.20 -21.72
C VAL A 177 0.19 26.87 -20.50
N VAL A 178 -1.14 27.02 -20.62
CA VAL A 178 -2.07 26.54 -19.59
C VAL A 178 -2.23 25.03 -19.75
N SER A 179 -1.66 24.27 -18.82
CA SER A 179 -1.81 22.82 -18.76
C SER A 179 -3.05 22.44 -17.95
N ARG A 180 -3.67 21.29 -18.28
CA ARG A 180 -4.73 20.70 -17.43
C ARG A 180 -4.12 19.81 -16.36
N GLY A 181 -3.09 19.07 -16.72
CA GLY A 181 -2.47 18.08 -15.87
C GLY A 181 -1.60 17.11 -16.66
N TRP A 182 -1.24 16.02 -16.02
CA TRP A 182 -0.47 14.96 -16.64
C TRP A 182 -0.91 13.60 -16.11
N GLY A 183 -0.79 12.60 -16.99
CA GLY A 183 -1.08 11.22 -16.72
C GLY A 183 0.17 10.37 -16.72
N VAL A 184 0.16 9.34 -15.87
CA VAL A 184 1.21 8.34 -15.74
C VAL A 184 0.59 6.97 -15.89
N GLU A 185 1.28 6.08 -16.61
CA GLU A 185 1.00 4.65 -16.63
C GLU A 185 2.28 3.91 -16.30
N VAL A 186 2.22 2.95 -15.37
CA VAL A 186 3.34 2.08 -14.98
C VAL A 186 2.87 0.64 -15.00
N ALA A 187 3.64 -0.23 -15.65
CA ALA A 187 3.49 -1.69 -15.59
C ALA A 187 4.66 -2.25 -14.79
N LEU A 188 4.36 -2.81 -13.62
CA LEU A 188 5.28 -3.41 -12.68
C LEU A 188 5.22 -4.94 -12.84
N PRO A 189 6.21 -5.57 -13.49
CA PRO A 189 6.15 -6.99 -13.78
C PRO A 189 6.16 -7.84 -12.51
N TRP A 190 5.41 -8.93 -12.49
CA TRP A 190 5.40 -9.84 -11.34
C TRP A 190 6.76 -10.47 -11.07
N SER A 191 7.57 -10.65 -12.11
CA SER A 191 8.95 -11.12 -12.00
C SER A 191 9.84 -10.17 -11.21
N LEU A 192 9.59 -8.85 -11.27
CA LEU A 192 10.25 -7.85 -10.43
C LEU A 192 9.74 -7.92 -8.99
N LEU A 193 8.42 -7.84 -8.80
CA LEU A 193 7.77 -7.77 -7.48
C LEU A 193 7.94 -9.07 -6.67
N ARG A 194 8.22 -10.19 -7.33
CA ARG A 194 8.46 -11.48 -6.67
C ARG A 194 9.69 -11.48 -5.77
N GLN A 195 10.67 -10.59 -5.99
CA GLN A 195 11.93 -10.58 -5.24
C GLN A 195 11.74 -10.36 -3.73
N ALA A 196 10.73 -9.58 -3.36
CA ALA A 196 10.42 -9.26 -1.98
C ALA A 196 9.01 -9.68 -1.57
N ALA A 197 8.24 -10.25 -2.50
CA ALA A 197 6.84 -10.56 -2.25
C ALA A 197 6.63 -11.47 -1.03
N GLN A 198 7.51 -12.46 -0.83
CA GLN A 198 7.35 -13.49 0.22
C GLN A 198 5.97 -14.20 0.20
N ARG A 199 5.25 -14.12 -0.94
CA ARG A 199 3.96 -14.74 -1.23
C ARG A 199 3.80 -14.97 -2.74
N ASP A 200 2.67 -15.53 -3.14
CA ASP A 200 2.36 -15.79 -4.55
C ASP A 200 2.42 -14.49 -5.37
N SER A 201 3.20 -14.50 -6.44
CA SER A 201 3.38 -13.41 -7.40
C SER A 201 3.43 -14.02 -8.81
N PRO A 202 2.40 -13.84 -9.65
CA PRO A 202 1.20 -13.02 -9.44
C PRO A 202 0.31 -13.49 -8.27
N PRO A 203 -0.45 -12.58 -7.66
CA PRO A 203 -1.46 -12.90 -6.64
C PRO A 203 -2.64 -13.67 -7.24
N LYS A 204 -3.34 -14.41 -6.37
CA LYS A 204 -4.61 -15.06 -6.71
C LYS A 204 -5.79 -14.07 -6.55
N PRO A 205 -6.91 -14.30 -7.25
CA PRO A 205 -8.13 -13.56 -6.99
C PRO A 205 -8.53 -13.62 -5.51
N GLY A 206 -8.81 -12.45 -4.93
CA GLY A 206 -9.11 -12.27 -3.50
C GLY A 206 -7.90 -11.92 -2.64
N ASP A 207 -6.67 -12.21 -3.08
CA ASP A 207 -5.47 -11.82 -2.34
C ASP A 207 -5.40 -10.29 -2.20
N GLN A 208 -4.76 -9.83 -1.12
CA GLN A 208 -4.57 -8.41 -0.84
C GLN A 208 -3.10 -8.08 -0.58
N TRP A 209 -2.59 -7.06 -1.25
CA TRP A 209 -1.25 -6.51 -1.03
C TRP A 209 -1.34 -5.09 -0.48
N ARG A 210 -0.31 -4.66 0.26
CA ARG A 210 -0.23 -3.28 0.74
C ARG A 210 0.35 -2.42 -0.37
N ILE A 211 -0.33 -1.33 -0.67
CA ILE A 211 0.09 -0.38 -1.70
C ILE A 211 -0.33 1.02 -1.30
N ASN A 212 0.51 2.00 -1.62
CA ASN A 212 0.11 3.39 -1.51
C ASN A 212 0.74 4.22 -2.62
N PHE A 213 0.26 5.45 -2.72
CA PHE A 213 0.67 6.40 -3.72
C PHE A 213 0.84 7.75 -3.07
N SER A 214 1.82 8.49 -3.55
CA SER A 214 2.11 9.85 -3.11
C SER A 214 2.33 10.74 -4.33
N ARG A 215 2.12 12.03 -4.12
CA ARG A 215 2.49 13.12 -5.02
C ARG A 215 3.25 14.11 -4.18
N VAL A 216 4.54 14.28 -4.49
CA VAL A 216 5.31 15.39 -3.95
C VAL A 216 4.98 16.63 -4.78
N GLN A 217 4.60 17.69 -4.07
CA GLN A 217 4.17 18.92 -4.71
C GLN A 217 4.88 20.14 -4.12
N TRP A 218 5.74 20.72 -4.95
CA TRP A 218 6.30 22.05 -4.78
C TRP A 218 5.38 23.12 -5.36
N ARG A 219 5.37 24.30 -4.74
CA ARG A 219 4.79 25.50 -5.33
C ARG A 219 5.83 26.18 -6.17
N VAL A 220 5.48 26.45 -7.42
CA VAL A 220 6.35 27.14 -8.38
C VAL A 220 5.71 28.42 -8.90
N ARG A 221 6.55 29.33 -9.38
CA ARG A 221 6.15 30.53 -10.11
C ARG A 221 6.95 30.60 -11.40
N TRP A 222 6.31 31.02 -12.49
CA TRP A 222 6.98 31.30 -13.76
C TRP A 222 7.85 32.56 -13.64
N ASP A 223 9.11 32.45 -14.00
CA ASP A 223 9.99 33.58 -14.30
C ASP A 223 10.00 33.82 -15.81
N ALA A 224 9.29 34.85 -16.26
CA ALA A 224 9.16 35.16 -17.68
C ALA A 224 10.47 35.65 -18.33
N ALA A 225 11.39 36.23 -17.56
CA ALA A 225 12.66 36.73 -18.08
C ALA A 225 13.64 35.56 -18.30
N ALA A 226 13.69 34.63 -17.35
CA ALA A 226 14.54 33.44 -17.43
C ALA A 226 13.89 32.27 -18.18
N ARG A 227 12.57 32.34 -18.45
CA ARG A 227 11.74 31.27 -19.03
C ARG A 227 11.87 29.94 -18.29
N VAL A 228 11.81 29.99 -16.96
CA VAL A 228 11.86 28.81 -16.08
C VAL A 228 10.86 28.93 -14.94
N TYR A 229 10.45 27.80 -14.38
CA TYR A 229 9.79 27.76 -13.09
C TYR A 229 10.82 27.84 -11.96
N VAL A 230 10.47 28.57 -10.89
CA VAL A 230 11.25 28.63 -9.65
C VAL A 230 10.34 28.32 -8.45
N LYS A 231 10.87 27.59 -7.46
CA LYS A 231 10.17 27.33 -6.20
C LYS A 231 9.78 28.64 -5.53
N HIS A 232 8.51 28.81 -5.21
CA HIS A 232 7.98 30.01 -4.58
C HIS A 232 6.87 29.72 -3.55
N PRO A 233 7.02 30.14 -2.27
CA PRO A 233 8.18 30.87 -1.74
C PRO A 233 9.46 30.00 -1.72
N PRO A 234 10.67 30.60 -1.70
CA PRO A 234 11.91 29.82 -1.70
C PRO A 234 12.08 28.94 -0.46
N ALA A 235 11.74 29.46 0.71
CA ALA A 235 11.71 28.70 1.96
C ALA A 235 10.33 28.04 2.13
N GLN A 236 10.16 26.90 1.47
CA GLN A 236 8.98 26.05 1.60
C GLN A 236 9.42 24.60 1.83
N SER A 237 8.52 23.81 2.41
CA SER A 237 8.56 22.36 2.32
C SER A 237 7.64 21.90 1.21
N GLU A 238 7.94 20.76 0.63
CA GLU A 238 7.05 20.04 -0.23
C GLU A 238 5.73 19.70 0.48
N ALA A 239 4.64 19.73 -0.28
CA ALA A 239 3.40 19.12 0.17
C ALA A 239 3.38 17.66 -0.28
N ASN A 240 3.03 16.75 0.64
CA ASN A 240 2.89 15.33 0.36
C ASN A 240 1.41 14.98 0.35
N TRP A 241 0.88 14.63 -0.82
CA TRP A 241 -0.51 14.21 -0.98
C TRP A 241 -0.57 12.74 -1.30
N VAL A 242 -1.37 11.97 -0.56
CA VAL A 242 -1.36 10.52 -0.60
C VAL A 242 -2.75 9.92 -0.76
N TRP A 243 -2.81 8.70 -1.28
CA TRP A 243 -4.09 7.97 -1.33
C TRP A 243 -4.56 7.56 0.06
N SER A 244 -3.77 6.79 0.82
CA SER A 244 -4.04 6.45 2.22
C SER A 244 -3.10 7.23 3.15
N PRO A 245 -3.59 7.95 4.19
CA PRO A 245 -2.74 8.81 5.02
C PRO A 245 -1.85 8.03 6.00
N GLN A 246 -0.65 8.55 6.26
CA GLN A 246 0.30 8.01 7.25
C GLN A 246 0.12 8.64 8.63
N TRP A 247 -0.68 9.71 8.73
CA TRP A 247 -0.93 10.46 9.98
C TRP A 247 0.30 11.20 10.53
N ALA A 248 1.35 11.29 9.72
CA ALA A 248 2.58 12.03 9.92
C ALA A 248 3.21 12.27 8.54
N VAL A 249 4.07 13.28 8.41
CA VAL A 249 4.88 13.50 7.20
C VAL A 249 6.00 12.45 7.15
N ALA A 250 5.62 11.21 6.83
CA ALA A 250 6.49 10.05 6.80
C ALA A 250 5.87 8.97 5.90
N MET A 251 6.16 8.97 4.60
CA MET A 251 5.57 8.00 3.67
C MET A 251 6.00 6.56 3.95
N HIS A 252 7.21 6.38 4.49
CA HIS A 252 7.79 5.09 4.91
C HIS A 252 7.20 4.56 6.23
N GLN A 253 5.87 4.50 6.30
CA GLN A 253 5.08 3.82 7.33
C GLN A 253 4.12 2.82 6.65
N PRO A 254 4.63 1.67 6.18
CA PRO A 254 3.85 0.71 5.39
C PRO A 254 2.61 0.18 6.09
N GLU A 255 2.57 0.22 7.43
CA GLU A 255 1.43 -0.16 8.23
C GLU A 255 0.21 0.75 8.02
N TYR A 256 0.33 1.91 7.38
CA TYR A 256 -0.80 2.79 7.03
C TYR A 256 -1.14 2.86 5.54
N TRP A 257 -0.35 2.20 4.69
CA TRP A 257 -0.61 2.09 3.26
C TRP A 257 -1.98 1.47 2.97
N GLY A 258 -2.53 1.74 1.80
CA GLY A 258 -3.80 1.14 1.39
C GLY A 258 -3.66 -0.35 1.06
N TYR A 259 -4.77 -0.94 0.64
CA TYR A 259 -4.85 -2.31 0.18
C TYR A 259 -5.31 -2.34 -1.28
N VAL A 260 -4.62 -3.14 -2.11
CA VAL A 260 -5.15 -3.59 -3.39
C VAL A 260 -5.61 -5.03 -3.26
N GLN A 261 -6.88 -5.28 -3.58
CA GLN A 261 -7.49 -6.60 -3.70
C GLN A 261 -7.55 -7.01 -5.17
N PHE A 262 -7.05 -8.18 -5.51
CA PHE A 262 -6.99 -8.66 -6.89
C PHE A 262 -8.30 -9.37 -7.29
N SER A 263 -8.91 -8.97 -8.39
CA SER A 263 -10.15 -9.55 -8.91
C SER A 263 -9.90 -10.38 -10.17
N ASP A 264 -10.62 -11.48 -10.36
CA ASP A 264 -10.68 -12.20 -11.64
C ASP A 264 -11.67 -11.58 -12.64
N VAL A 265 -12.48 -10.60 -12.20
CA VAL A 265 -13.42 -9.89 -13.06
C VAL A 265 -12.63 -9.12 -14.12
N ARG A 266 -12.91 -9.45 -15.39
CA ARG A 266 -12.23 -8.84 -16.54
C ARG A 266 -12.83 -7.49 -16.89
N THR A 267 -11.99 -6.57 -17.37
CA THR A 267 -12.39 -5.20 -17.75
C THR A 267 -13.49 -5.13 -18.82
N ASP A 268 -13.52 -6.05 -19.78
CA ASP A 268 -14.55 -6.16 -20.82
C ASP A 268 -15.90 -6.66 -20.28
N SER A 269 -15.88 -7.60 -19.32
CA SER A 269 -17.08 -8.06 -18.62
C SER A 269 -17.69 -6.96 -17.73
N ALA A 270 -16.84 -6.17 -17.07
CA ALA A 270 -17.29 -5.00 -16.29
C ALA A 270 -17.87 -3.90 -17.20
N ALA A 271 -17.36 -3.74 -18.42
CA ALA A 271 -17.93 -2.82 -19.40
C ALA A 271 -19.37 -3.21 -19.80
N ALA A 272 -19.62 -4.51 -20.00
CA ALA A 272 -20.93 -5.02 -20.38
C ALA A 272 -21.99 -4.86 -19.26
N SER A 273 -21.59 -5.00 -17.99
CA SER A 273 -22.51 -4.77 -16.86
C SER A 273 -22.87 -3.28 -16.70
N CYS A 274 -21.90 -2.37 -16.89
CA CYS A 274 -22.17 -0.93 -16.92
C CYS A 274 -23.03 -0.51 -18.12
N ALA A 275 -22.81 -1.08 -19.31
CA ALA A 275 -23.59 -0.77 -20.51
C ALA A 275 -25.06 -1.25 -20.40
N SER A 276 -25.30 -2.41 -19.77
CA SER A 276 -26.66 -2.90 -19.50
C SER A 276 -27.37 -2.10 -18.40
N ALA A 277 -26.64 -1.62 -17.39
CA ALA A 277 -27.18 -0.69 -16.39
C ALA A 277 -27.48 0.70 -16.98
N ALA A 278 -26.60 1.21 -17.85
CA ALA A 278 -26.79 2.49 -18.53
C ALA A 278 -27.88 2.42 -19.61
N ALA A 279 -28.09 1.29 -20.28
CA ALA A 279 -29.21 1.12 -21.21
C ALA A 279 -30.60 1.21 -20.53
N ALA A 280 -30.66 1.10 -19.19
CA ALA A 280 -31.87 1.33 -18.41
C ALA A 280 -32.09 2.83 -18.07
N THR A 281 -31.17 3.72 -18.41
CA THR A 281 -31.26 5.17 -18.15
C THR A 281 -30.78 5.96 -19.37
N SER A 282 -31.65 6.78 -19.97
CA SER A 282 -31.39 7.50 -21.23
C SER A 282 -30.02 8.22 -21.29
N SER A 283 -29.40 8.11 -22.48
CA SER A 283 -28.02 8.43 -22.88
C SER A 283 -27.47 9.83 -22.59
N PRO A 284 -26.14 9.96 -22.51
CA PRO A 284 -25.43 11.16 -22.96
C PRO A 284 -24.44 10.89 -24.10
N THR A 285 -24.35 11.88 -24.99
CA THR A 285 -23.44 12.01 -26.13
C THR A 285 -22.15 12.73 -25.74
N GLY A 286 -21.00 12.24 -26.25
CA GLY A 286 -19.85 13.07 -26.66
C GLY A 286 -18.94 13.68 -25.58
N ALA A 287 -17.72 13.14 -25.50
CA ALA A 287 -16.45 13.76 -25.12
C ALA A 287 -16.40 14.68 -23.87
N ASP A 288 -16.02 14.09 -22.73
CA ASP A 288 -15.37 14.78 -21.61
C ASP A 288 -14.55 13.77 -20.78
N PHE A 289 -13.27 13.61 -21.12
CA PHE A 289 -12.37 12.65 -20.46
C PHE A 289 -11.75 13.16 -19.14
N ALA A 290 -12.08 14.39 -18.71
CA ALA A 290 -11.50 15.00 -17.51
C ALA A 290 -12.53 15.37 -16.41
N SER A 291 -13.84 15.32 -16.69
CA SER A 291 -14.87 15.77 -15.75
C SER A 291 -15.89 14.71 -15.33
N ALA A 292 -15.77 13.47 -15.84
CA ALA A 292 -16.65 12.39 -15.44
C ALA A 292 -16.34 11.97 -13.99
N ALA A 293 -16.96 12.69 -13.05
CA ALA A 293 -17.33 12.18 -11.75
C ALA A 293 -18.27 10.99 -11.95
N GLY A 294 -17.70 9.85 -12.35
CA GLY A 294 -18.34 8.54 -12.16
C GLY A 294 -18.67 8.39 -10.68
N PRO A 295 -19.76 7.68 -10.35
CA PRO A 295 -20.35 7.73 -9.01
C PRO A 295 -19.29 7.42 -7.96
N GLU A 296 -19.08 8.35 -7.03
CA GLU A 296 -18.42 8.06 -5.77
C GLU A 296 -19.22 6.97 -5.08
N VAL A 297 -18.68 5.76 -5.06
CA VAL A 297 -19.21 4.71 -4.20
C VAL A 297 -18.07 4.19 -3.36
N ALA A 298 -17.98 4.72 -2.14
CA ALA A 298 -17.27 4.05 -1.08
C ALA A 298 -17.86 2.63 -0.96
N GLY A 299 -17.09 1.62 -1.34
CA GLY A 299 -17.45 0.20 -1.13
C GLY A 299 -18.12 -0.54 -2.30
N VAL A 300 -18.33 0.06 -3.47
CA VAL A 300 -18.68 -0.72 -4.69
C VAL A 300 -17.45 -0.77 -5.58
N GLY A 301 -16.69 -1.86 -5.50
CA GLY A 301 -15.57 -2.07 -6.42
C GLY A 301 -16.07 -2.39 -7.82
N ALA A 302 -15.17 -2.28 -8.78
CA ALA A 302 -15.54 -2.40 -10.18
C ALA A 302 -16.02 -3.81 -10.53
N GLY A 303 -16.92 -3.87 -11.53
CA GLY A 303 -17.56 -5.13 -11.91
C GLY A 303 -18.52 -5.70 -10.87
N GLY A 304 -18.90 -4.93 -9.83
CA GLY A 304 -19.83 -5.35 -8.78
C GLY A 304 -19.18 -6.08 -7.60
N GLN A 305 -17.85 -6.27 -7.60
CA GLN A 305 -17.13 -6.84 -6.46
C GLN A 305 -16.76 -5.74 -5.47
N ALA A 306 -17.29 -5.80 -4.25
CA ALA A 306 -16.89 -4.89 -3.17
C ALA A 306 -15.47 -5.20 -2.66
N PHE A 307 -14.75 -4.17 -2.24
CA PHE A 307 -13.53 -4.34 -1.46
C PHE A 307 -13.88 -4.94 -0.10
N THR A 308 -13.16 -5.99 0.31
CA THR A 308 -13.30 -6.59 1.64
C THR A 308 -12.24 -6.02 2.56
N PRO A 309 -12.58 -5.30 3.65
CA PRO A 309 -11.58 -4.86 4.63
C PRO A 309 -10.78 -6.03 5.20
N ASP A 310 -9.48 -5.83 5.42
CA ASP A 310 -8.60 -6.81 6.05
C ASP A 310 -9.08 -7.05 7.49
N PRO A 311 -9.59 -8.26 7.81
CA PRO A 311 -10.10 -8.55 9.14
C PRO A 311 -8.99 -8.54 10.21
N THR A 312 -7.71 -8.56 9.81
CA THR A 312 -6.58 -8.45 10.74
C THR A 312 -6.18 -7.02 11.07
N TRP A 313 -6.76 -6.00 10.42
CA TRP A 313 -6.40 -4.60 10.62
C TRP A 313 -6.43 -4.14 12.10
N PRO A 314 -7.48 -4.42 12.90
CA PRO A 314 -7.50 -3.99 14.30
C PRO A 314 -6.31 -4.55 15.09
N LEU A 315 -5.89 -5.77 14.77
CA LEU A 315 -4.76 -6.43 15.41
C LEU A 315 -3.42 -5.83 14.99
N ARG A 316 -3.25 -5.61 13.68
CA ARG A 316 -2.06 -4.95 13.11
C ARG A 316 -1.87 -3.56 13.70
N SER A 317 -2.94 -2.77 13.75
CA SER A 317 -2.92 -1.44 14.33
C SER A 317 -2.55 -1.48 15.82
N LEU A 318 -3.15 -2.39 16.60
CA LEU A 318 -2.80 -2.55 18.02
C LEU A 318 -1.32 -2.90 18.22
N LEU A 319 -0.81 -3.89 17.47
CA LEU A 319 0.59 -4.30 17.60
C LEU A 319 1.55 -3.17 17.23
N MET A 320 1.25 -2.38 16.20
CA MET A 320 2.06 -1.22 15.86
C MET A 320 2.02 -0.13 16.93
N GLU A 321 0.88 0.11 17.58
CA GLU A 321 0.80 1.02 18.74
C GLU A 321 1.66 0.54 19.92
N VAL A 322 1.69 -0.77 20.18
CA VAL A 322 2.60 -1.36 21.17
C VAL A 322 4.05 -1.12 20.78
N TYR A 323 4.41 -1.36 19.52
CA TYR A 323 5.76 -1.11 19.03
C TYR A 323 6.17 0.37 19.19
N TYR A 324 5.30 1.31 18.84
CA TYR A 324 5.58 2.74 19.04
C TYR A 324 5.72 3.13 20.51
N ALA A 325 4.88 2.57 21.38
CA ALA A 325 4.99 2.81 22.82
C ALA A 325 6.30 2.26 23.39
N GLN A 326 6.73 1.07 22.95
CA GLN A 326 8.01 0.48 23.32
C GLN A 326 9.19 1.32 22.84
N LYS A 327 9.15 1.84 21.61
CA LYS A 327 10.18 2.75 21.07
C LYS A 327 10.28 4.02 21.91
N ARG A 328 9.15 4.66 22.24
CA ARG A 328 9.14 5.85 23.11
C ARG A 328 9.71 5.55 24.51
N LEU A 329 9.38 4.40 25.08
CA LEU A 329 9.90 3.99 26.39
C LEU A 329 11.41 3.71 26.32
N TRP A 330 11.88 3.03 25.27
CA TRP A 330 13.30 2.80 25.06
C TRP A 330 14.07 4.11 24.93
N ASP A 331 13.58 5.06 24.13
CA ASP A 331 14.23 6.36 23.94
C ASP A 331 14.30 7.16 25.25
N ALA A 332 13.31 7.03 26.13
CA ALA A 332 13.24 7.76 27.40
C ALA A 332 14.01 7.07 28.56
N GLU A 333 13.90 5.75 28.67
CA GLU A 333 14.30 4.98 29.87
C GLU A 333 15.27 3.83 29.57
N GLN A 334 15.59 3.56 28.30
CA GLN A 334 16.49 2.48 27.86
C GLN A 334 16.06 1.10 28.38
N ARG A 335 14.74 0.84 28.36
CA ARG A 335 14.15 -0.45 28.75
C ARG A 335 12.86 -0.72 27.97
N TYR A 336 12.40 -1.96 28.00
CA TYR A 336 11.11 -2.39 27.45
C TYR A 336 10.12 -2.77 28.55
N ALA A 337 8.85 -2.49 28.32
CA ALA A 337 7.75 -2.88 29.19
C ALA A 337 7.31 -4.32 28.92
N ASP A 338 6.74 -4.98 29.93
CA ASP A 338 6.21 -6.35 29.82
C ASP A 338 4.68 -6.42 29.70
N SER A 339 4.00 -5.27 29.69
CA SER A 339 2.55 -5.18 29.71
C SER A 339 2.02 -3.93 29.00
N LEU A 340 0.77 -3.99 28.52
CA LEU A 340 0.09 -2.85 27.90
C LEU A 340 -0.14 -1.71 28.89
N SER A 341 -0.44 -2.05 30.15
CA SER A 341 -0.68 -1.08 31.22
C SER A 341 0.55 -0.25 31.54
N GLU A 342 1.75 -0.86 31.56
CA GLU A 342 3.00 -0.14 31.74
C GLU A 342 3.32 0.80 30.56
N LEU A 343 2.93 0.41 29.34
CA LEU A 343 3.01 1.27 28.16
C LEU A 343 1.96 2.39 28.12
N GLY A 344 1.07 2.46 29.12
CA GLY A 344 -0.04 3.41 29.15
C GLY A 344 -1.10 3.14 28.07
N LEU A 345 -1.14 1.94 27.51
CA LEU A 345 -2.13 1.51 26.52
C LEU A 345 -3.35 0.90 27.23
N PRO A 346 -4.59 1.20 26.77
CA PRO A 346 -5.79 0.60 27.36
C PRO A 346 -5.81 -0.92 27.22
N GLU A 347 -6.69 -1.64 27.91
CA GLU A 347 -6.89 -3.07 27.60
C GLU A 347 -7.77 -3.20 26.35
N PRO A 348 -7.41 -4.04 25.36
CA PRO A 348 -8.20 -4.20 24.15
C PRO A 348 -9.60 -4.72 24.46
N GLU A 349 -10.60 -4.26 23.71
CA GLU A 349 -11.98 -4.73 23.86
C GLU A 349 -12.06 -6.25 23.63
N PRO A 350 -12.92 -7.03 24.33
CA PRO A 350 -12.95 -8.50 24.31
C PRO A 350 -12.99 -9.17 22.92
N HIS A 351 -13.56 -8.50 21.92
CA HIS A 351 -13.66 -8.98 20.53
C HIS A 351 -12.40 -8.68 19.68
N VAL A 352 -11.56 -7.74 20.13
CA VAL A 352 -10.17 -7.52 19.68
C VAL A 352 -9.18 -8.22 20.63
N ALA A 353 -9.62 -8.57 21.84
CA ALA A 353 -8.83 -9.12 22.93
C ALA A 353 -8.43 -10.56 22.65
N LEU A 354 -7.37 -10.69 21.89
CA LEU A 354 -6.75 -11.95 21.58
C LEU A 354 -5.49 -12.10 22.40
N ALA A 355 -5.65 -12.39 23.70
CA ALA A 355 -4.56 -12.72 24.63
C ALA A 355 -3.27 -11.95 24.29
N ALA A 356 -3.37 -10.62 24.21
CA ALA A 356 -2.26 -9.77 23.83
C ALA A 356 -1.17 -10.01 24.87
N ARG A 357 0.00 -10.45 24.42
CA ARG A 357 1.13 -10.76 25.29
C ARG A 357 2.28 -9.89 24.85
N VAL A 358 2.81 -9.13 25.79
CA VAL A 358 4.10 -8.47 25.64
C VAL A 358 5.09 -9.30 26.43
N GLN A 359 6.21 -9.64 25.80
CA GLN A 359 7.32 -10.33 26.43
C GLN A 359 8.56 -9.50 26.14
N SER A 360 9.27 -9.08 27.17
CA SER A 360 10.46 -8.26 27.03
C SER A 360 11.68 -8.93 27.64
N THR A 361 12.84 -8.50 27.17
CA THR A 361 14.17 -8.75 27.72
C THR A 361 14.87 -7.40 27.89
N GLU A 362 16.11 -7.41 28.41
CA GLU A 362 16.92 -6.18 28.50
C GLU A 362 17.21 -5.53 27.14
N VAL A 363 17.13 -6.28 26.03
CA VAL A 363 17.59 -5.82 24.70
C VAL A 363 16.55 -5.93 23.58
N SER A 364 15.37 -6.51 23.84
CA SER A 364 14.32 -6.72 22.83
C SER A 364 12.96 -6.93 23.47
N PHE A 365 11.88 -6.78 22.69
CA PHE A 365 10.55 -7.22 23.05
C PHE A 365 9.86 -7.94 21.88
N VAL A 366 8.86 -8.76 22.22
CA VAL A 366 7.90 -9.30 21.29
C VAL A 366 6.51 -9.04 21.84
N ALA A 367 5.67 -8.40 21.04
CA ALA A 367 4.25 -8.32 21.31
C ALA A 367 3.50 -9.26 20.36
N SER A 368 2.49 -9.96 20.86
CA SER A 368 1.72 -10.90 20.06
C SER A 368 0.26 -10.88 20.43
N ALA A 369 -0.58 -11.23 19.47
CA ALA A 369 -1.99 -11.46 19.70
C ALA A 369 -2.47 -12.60 18.80
N GLN A 370 -3.42 -13.39 19.31
CA GLN A 370 -4.07 -14.44 18.50
C GLN A 370 -4.91 -13.80 17.39
N LEU A 371 -5.25 -14.51 16.32
CA LEU A 371 -6.22 -14.03 15.32
C LEU A 371 -7.64 -14.45 15.72
N PRO A 372 -8.68 -13.63 15.46
CA PRO A 372 -10.06 -14.10 15.58
C PRO A 372 -10.31 -15.24 14.59
N ALA A 373 -11.17 -16.20 14.95
CA ALA A 373 -11.52 -17.33 14.08
C ALA A 373 -12.01 -16.91 12.69
N GLU A 374 -12.70 -15.77 12.59
CA GLU A 374 -13.15 -15.18 11.32
C GLU A 374 -11.97 -14.73 10.43
N ALA A 375 -10.93 -14.15 11.03
CA ALA A 375 -9.72 -13.77 10.31
C ALA A 375 -8.86 -15.00 9.95
N GLU A 376 -8.83 -16.03 10.80
CA GLU A 376 -8.18 -17.30 10.48
C GLU A 376 -8.85 -17.98 9.28
N ALA A 377 -10.20 -18.00 9.25
CA ALA A 377 -10.95 -18.54 8.13
C ALA A 377 -10.68 -17.75 6.84
N ALA A 378 -10.62 -16.41 6.92
CA ALA A 378 -10.28 -15.57 5.77
C ALA A 378 -8.85 -15.84 5.27
N GLN A 379 -7.86 -15.99 6.15
CA GLN A 379 -6.48 -16.30 5.75
C GLN A 379 -6.31 -17.73 5.20
N ALA A 380 -7.06 -18.70 5.73
CA ALA A 380 -6.98 -20.10 5.30
C ALA A 380 -7.46 -20.34 3.86
N VAL A 381 -8.29 -19.44 3.31
CA VAL A 381 -8.71 -19.48 1.89
C VAL A 381 -7.54 -19.18 0.94
N HIS A 382 -6.49 -18.52 1.43
CA HIS A 382 -5.36 -18.03 0.62
C HIS A 382 -4.04 -18.81 0.81
N GLU A 383 -3.95 -19.74 1.77
CA GLU A 383 -2.75 -20.59 1.92
C GLU A 383 -2.61 -21.58 0.73
N PRO A 384 -1.40 -21.80 0.19
CA PRO A 384 -1.19 -22.83 -0.83
C PRO A 384 -1.43 -24.22 -0.24
N SER A 385 -2.28 -25.02 -0.89
CA SER A 385 -2.45 -26.46 -0.62
C SER A 385 -1.18 -27.22 -1.01
N GLY A 386 -0.12 -27.13 -0.21
CA GLY A 386 1.21 -27.54 -0.66
C GLY A 386 2.22 -27.78 0.44
N ALA A 387 1.84 -28.46 1.52
CA ALA A 387 2.80 -29.06 2.45
C ALA A 387 2.18 -30.29 3.16
N GLN A 388 1.75 -31.30 2.39
CA GLN A 388 1.60 -32.63 2.97
C GLN A 388 2.99 -33.27 3.03
N ALA A 389 3.57 -33.26 4.22
CA ALA A 389 4.73 -34.07 4.54
C ALA A 389 4.39 -35.55 4.32
N ALA A 390 5.11 -36.18 3.40
CA ALA A 390 5.07 -37.62 3.21
C ALA A 390 5.75 -38.32 4.39
N GLY A 391 5.05 -39.27 5.02
CA GLY A 391 5.65 -40.36 5.80
C GLY A 391 5.22 -40.46 7.26
N ALA A 392 4.36 -41.44 7.57
CA ALA A 392 4.61 -42.54 8.53
C ALA A 392 3.28 -43.20 8.94
N GLY A 393 3.32 -44.53 9.07
CA GLY A 393 2.17 -45.41 9.24
C GLY A 393 1.36 -45.26 10.53
N SER A 394 0.15 -45.80 10.46
CA SER A 394 -0.79 -45.91 11.58
C SER A 394 -0.43 -47.07 12.52
N SER A 395 0.10 -46.75 13.70
CA SER A 395 -0.26 -47.45 14.93
C SER A 395 -1.07 -46.47 15.77
N GLY A 396 -2.29 -46.86 16.15
CA GLY A 396 -3.25 -45.99 16.82
C GLY A 396 -2.77 -45.54 18.19
N ASP A 397 -2.86 -44.23 18.41
CA ASP A 397 -3.13 -43.62 19.70
C ASP A 397 -3.93 -42.34 19.43
N ALA A 398 -5.14 -42.27 19.99
CA ALA A 398 -5.99 -41.09 19.93
C ALA A 398 -5.42 -40.03 20.88
N ALA A 399 -4.34 -39.35 20.46
CA ALA A 399 -3.87 -38.15 21.10
C ALA A 399 -4.92 -37.04 20.88
N ALA A 400 -5.39 -36.43 21.97
CA ALA A 400 -6.20 -35.22 21.91
C ALA A 400 -5.51 -34.20 20.99
N SER A 401 -6.15 -33.87 19.86
CA SER A 401 -5.61 -32.90 18.91
C SER A 401 -5.51 -31.55 19.62
N SER A 402 -4.30 -31.13 19.98
CA SER A 402 -4.08 -29.79 20.50
C SER A 402 -4.49 -28.80 19.42
N GLU A 403 -5.54 -28.02 19.68
CA GLU A 403 -6.03 -26.99 18.76
C GLU A 403 -4.89 -26.02 18.43
N MET A 404 -4.63 -25.84 17.13
CA MET A 404 -3.62 -24.90 16.64
C MET A 404 -4.31 -23.57 16.36
N VAL A 405 -3.74 -22.48 16.85
CA VAL A 405 -4.23 -21.11 16.65
C VAL A 405 -3.17 -20.29 15.94
N THR A 406 -3.59 -19.34 15.11
CA THR A 406 -2.70 -18.40 14.46
C THR A 406 -2.47 -17.22 15.38
N ARG A 407 -1.21 -16.83 15.56
CA ARG A 407 -0.83 -15.61 16.29
C ARG A 407 -0.07 -14.67 15.37
N MET A 408 -0.35 -13.39 15.50
CA MET A 408 0.39 -12.28 14.91
C MET A 408 1.38 -11.73 15.94
N TYR A 409 2.56 -11.33 15.48
CA TYR A 409 3.67 -10.86 16.28
C TYR A 409 4.22 -9.57 15.70
N VAL A 410 4.74 -8.70 16.57
CA VAL A 410 5.63 -7.59 16.23
C VAL A 410 6.83 -7.60 17.17
N ASN A 411 8.00 -7.26 16.64
CA ASN A 411 9.27 -7.18 17.38
C ASN A 411 9.78 -5.74 17.49
N GLU A 412 10.96 -5.56 18.06
CA GLU A 412 11.63 -4.25 18.20
C GLU A 412 11.98 -3.56 16.87
N GLU A 413 11.96 -4.29 15.75
CA GLU A 413 12.17 -3.75 14.41
C GLU A 413 10.86 -3.32 13.73
N GLY A 414 9.71 -3.52 14.38
CA GLY A 414 8.39 -3.17 13.82
C GLY A 414 7.89 -4.11 12.74
N ARG A 415 8.53 -5.29 12.59
CA ARG A 415 8.15 -6.29 11.58
C ARG A 415 6.95 -7.11 12.04
N ILE A 416 5.92 -7.21 11.22
CA ILE A 416 4.73 -8.03 11.52
C ILE A 416 4.90 -9.44 10.95
N THR A 417 4.70 -10.48 11.76
CA THR A 417 4.70 -11.88 11.28
C THR A 417 3.54 -12.67 11.85
N THR A 418 3.14 -13.75 11.18
CA THR A 418 2.10 -14.67 11.65
C THR A 418 2.62 -16.10 11.76
N ARG A 419 2.25 -16.82 12.81
CA ARG A 419 2.60 -18.25 12.99
C ARG A 419 1.46 -19.05 13.61
N LYS A 420 1.29 -20.30 13.15
CA LYS A 420 0.43 -21.29 13.80
C LYS A 420 1.14 -21.86 15.02
N VAL A 421 0.52 -21.79 16.19
CA VAL A 421 1.04 -22.28 17.47
C VAL A 421 -0.01 -23.12 18.19
N LYS A 422 0.41 -23.98 19.12
CA LYS A 422 -0.54 -24.71 19.98
C LYS A 422 -1.27 -23.71 20.87
N ALA A 423 -2.60 -23.85 20.96
CA ALA A 423 -3.40 -23.08 21.92
C ALA A 423 -2.82 -23.29 23.33
N THR A 424 -2.50 -22.18 24.02
CA THR A 424 -2.13 -22.28 25.44
C THR A 424 -3.41 -22.57 26.22
N PRO A 425 -3.45 -23.58 27.12
CA PRO A 425 -4.62 -23.79 27.96
C PRO A 425 -4.95 -22.50 28.70
N SER A 426 -6.21 -22.04 28.61
CA SER A 426 -6.68 -20.98 29.50
C SER A 426 -6.59 -21.55 30.91
N HIS A 427 -5.61 -21.13 31.71
CA HIS A 427 -5.69 -21.32 33.14
C HIS A 427 -6.86 -20.46 33.61
N GLY A 428 -8.04 -21.06 33.63
CA GLY A 428 -9.15 -20.56 34.39
C GLY A 428 -8.64 -20.30 35.80
N THR A 429 -9.03 -19.16 36.36
CA THR A 429 -8.89 -18.81 37.76
C THR A 429 -9.53 -19.91 38.61
N ALA A 430 -8.79 -20.98 38.85
CA ALA A 430 -9.04 -21.90 39.94
C ALA A 430 -8.70 -21.11 41.20
N ALA A 431 -9.74 -20.51 41.78
CA ALA A 431 -9.70 -20.06 43.15
C ALA A 431 -9.26 -21.27 43.99
N GLN A 432 -8.01 -21.25 44.46
CA GLN A 432 -7.58 -22.08 45.57
C GLN A 432 -8.40 -21.65 46.79
N ARG A 433 -9.30 -22.52 47.23
CA ARG A 433 -9.66 -22.69 48.64
C ARG A 433 -9.88 -24.16 48.93
#